data_AF-A0A7Y2PYX4-F1
#
_entry.id   AF-A0A7Y2PYX4-F1
#
_cell.length_a   1.000
_cell.length_b   1.000
_cell.length_c   1.000
_cell.angle_alpha   90.00
_cell.angle_beta   90.00
_cell.angle_gamma   90.00
#
_symmetry.space_group_name_H-M   'P 1'
#
loop_
_entity.id
_entity.type
_entity.pdbx_description
1 polymer ?
#
loop_
_entity_poly.entity_id
_entity_poly.type
_entity_poly.pdbx_seq_one_letter_code
_entity_poly.pdbx_strand_id
1 'polypeptide(L)'
;MTQSWNNARFKKSCLASLIAVLLSPSIYALESLSDDHLAETTGEGIGLSLENFKMVFQAPNDRSTALNNNATGYYDASTGSSYSRGIANPWQNDTGLIRIIPTGENYQQLYDTAFEKNYSAAYNSTYQNTVTTNATTYTAIQNSVNNDPVLYAAKYNEFYSSKYTIYEKAEIDKYWDRSKPFNEYQAFYNANIWRGATEAERRTIEKIKAEKPVITDATAKVITDTRTWIAAEAIRQAQLSQKDPIAEGIKAGNASAVSLTAAQISNKRTKADIFIYGLALSKSDGSLSTRYSNQGFNWGSTVNPWLFHAGTEKVRQFSATEKDLGYIALEAPLATVVANEADNNIKLGFWTDIFARSFTSSNYVDPKTGAPNVPGDLLVSERLRLQFVANGLSLNGSQFRLFQTFTSPTKDYNQTLGLASLIRINTNDTPENLTTASTNLDSKGIRISTAAKNDQSDGTASTPALNSSAAPTFHDLEGMYIYSPNINLVLGTMDQPFIVASDGNNIILEVTRIPNVPEIYNKIYQNYGPTLGTTSLKGSTCNVYQCGEAIKNVSTDASALYQGRTATHSSIAIGSTERIPGTNLLRAKQDNNSTGIMFKNANGDIKNYGSAVIDGVLIQHLKIKTTGL
;
A
#
# COMPACT_ATOMS: atom_id res chain seq x y z
N MET A 1 27.89 -31.02 21.05
CA MET A 1 27.28 -32.27 20.55
C MET A 1 26.24 -32.67 21.59
N THR A 2 24.93 -32.72 21.36
CA THR A 2 24.11 -32.98 20.16
C THR A 2 22.70 -32.40 20.35
N GLN A 3 22.03 -32.20 19.22
CA GLN A 3 20.73 -31.55 18.97
C GLN A 3 19.48 -32.28 19.49
N SER A 4 18.34 -31.56 19.55
CA SER A 4 16.98 -31.99 19.11
C SER A 4 15.93 -30.89 19.44
N TRP A 5 15.67 -29.91 18.57
CA TRP A 5 14.54 -29.76 17.62
C TRP A 5 13.10 -29.62 18.19
N ASN A 6 12.57 -28.39 18.07
CA ASN A 6 11.30 -27.97 17.45
C ASN A 6 9.99 -28.76 17.70
N ASN A 7 8.99 -28.06 18.25
CA ASN A 7 7.59 -28.13 17.80
C ASN A 7 6.82 -26.88 18.25
N ALA A 8 6.54 -25.96 17.32
CA ALA A 8 5.57 -24.89 17.51
C ALA A 8 4.16 -25.49 17.42
N ARG A 9 3.53 -25.76 18.57
CA ARG A 9 2.17 -26.30 18.63
C ARG A 9 1.16 -25.16 18.62
N PHE A 10 0.21 -25.25 17.69
CA PHE A 10 -1.01 -24.45 17.62
C PHE A 10 -1.68 -24.36 19.00
N LYS A 11 -2.02 -23.15 19.47
CA LYS A 11 -2.57 -22.95 20.82
C LYS A 11 -3.93 -23.66 20.94
N LYS A 12 -4.09 -24.48 22.01
CA LYS A 12 -5.31 -25.25 22.30
C LYS A 12 -6.60 -24.41 22.35
N SER A 13 -6.49 -23.09 22.58
CA SER A 13 -7.61 -22.15 22.58
C SER A 13 -8.28 -22.00 21.21
N CYS A 14 -7.53 -22.04 20.09
CA CYS A 14 -8.11 -21.97 18.76
C CYS A 14 -8.89 -23.25 18.39
N LEU A 15 -8.39 -24.41 18.83
CA LEU A 15 -9.08 -25.69 18.65
C LEU A 15 -10.39 -25.73 19.47
N ALA A 16 -10.39 -25.18 20.68
CA ALA A 16 -11.58 -25.09 21.51
C ALA A 16 -12.66 -24.17 20.90
N SER A 17 -12.27 -23.04 20.30
CA SER A 17 -13.22 -22.18 19.57
C SER A 17 -13.81 -22.88 18.35
N LEU A 18 -13.00 -23.63 17.59
CA LEU A 18 -13.47 -24.41 16.44
C LEU A 18 -14.47 -25.50 16.87
N ILE A 19 -14.18 -26.22 17.96
CA ILE A 19 -15.06 -27.25 18.51
C ILE A 19 -16.34 -26.64 19.09
N ALA A 20 -16.29 -25.44 19.68
CA ALA A 20 -17.47 -24.74 20.17
C ALA A 20 -18.43 -24.30 19.05
N VAL A 21 -17.89 -23.96 17.87
CA VAL A 21 -18.70 -23.66 16.68
C VAL A 21 -19.34 -24.92 16.09
N LEU A 22 -18.67 -26.07 16.19
CA LEU A 22 -19.19 -27.37 15.73
C LEU A 22 -20.26 -27.98 16.66
N LEU A 23 -20.41 -27.45 17.88
CA LEU A 23 -21.31 -28.00 18.92
C LEU A 23 -22.49 -27.07 19.26
N SER A 24 -22.71 -25.99 18.51
CA SER A 24 -23.89 -25.14 18.73
C SER A 24 -25.18 -25.85 18.27
N PRO A 25 -26.25 -25.83 19.07
CA PRO A 25 -27.51 -26.48 18.70
C PRO A 25 -28.18 -25.75 17.54
N SER A 26 -28.68 -26.52 16.58
CA SER A 26 -29.38 -26.08 15.39
C SER A 26 -30.72 -25.42 15.74
N ILE A 27 -30.82 -24.10 15.56
CA ILE A 27 -32.09 -23.38 15.52
C ILE A 27 -32.45 -23.20 14.04
N TYR A 28 -33.64 -23.71 13.70
CA TYR A 28 -34.25 -23.76 12.37
C TYR A 28 -33.99 -22.54 11.47
N ALA A 29 -33.30 -22.74 10.34
CA ALA A 29 -33.37 -21.93 9.11
C ALA A 29 -32.56 -22.55 7.95
N LEU A 30 -32.60 -23.88 7.76
CA LEU A 30 -31.90 -24.53 6.64
C LEU A 30 -32.92 -25.31 5.81
N GLU A 31 -33.33 -24.71 4.69
CA GLU A 31 -34.08 -25.37 3.63
C GLU A 31 -33.07 -26.06 2.70
N SER A 32 -33.34 -27.29 2.25
CA SER A 32 -32.43 -28.01 1.36
C SER A 32 -32.39 -27.33 0.00
N LEU A 33 -31.25 -26.74 -0.35
CA LEU A 33 -30.99 -26.26 -1.71
C LEU A 33 -30.86 -27.46 -2.66
N SER A 34 -31.41 -27.40 -3.86
CA SER A 34 -31.46 -28.55 -4.77
C SER A 34 -30.06 -29.07 -5.13
N ASP A 35 -29.85 -30.39 -4.98
CA ASP A 35 -28.58 -31.10 -5.17
C ASP A 35 -27.90 -30.82 -6.52
N ASP A 36 -28.66 -30.54 -7.59
CA ASP A 36 -28.11 -30.27 -8.93
C ASP A 36 -27.16 -29.05 -8.97
N HIS A 37 -27.31 -28.09 -8.06
CA HIS A 37 -26.43 -26.91 -7.95
C HIS A 37 -25.22 -27.14 -7.04
N LEU A 38 -25.31 -28.07 -6.09
CA LEU A 38 -24.19 -28.45 -5.19
C LEU A 38 -23.30 -29.54 -5.79
N ALA A 39 -23.82 -30.33 -6.73
CA ALA A 39 -23.10 -31.44 -7.35
C ALA A 39 -21.94 -31.01 -8.28
N GLU A 40 -21.97 -29.80 -8.84
CA GLU A 40 -20.85 -29.25 -9.63
C GLU A 40 -19.73 -28.65 -8.74
N THR A 41 -20.02 -28.33 -7.47
CA THR A 41 -19.00 -27.96 -6.48
C THR A 41 -18.40 -29.21 -5.86
N THR A 42 -17.14 -29.50 -6.16
CA THR A 42 -16.39 -30.58 -5.51
C THR A 42 -16.05 -30.20 -4.06
N GLY A 43 -17.05 -30.25 -3.18
CA GLY A 43 -16.89 -30.07 -1.73
C GLY A 43 -18.22 -29.81 -1.00
N GLU A 44 -18.34 -30.33 0.22
CA GLU A 44 -19.43 -30.02 1.14
C GLU A 44 -19.38 -28.53 1.53
N GLY A 45 -20.52 -27.85 1.51
CA GLY A 45 -20.60 -26.42 1.77
C GLY A 45 -21.99 -25.96 2.18
N ILE A 46 -22.08 -24.71 2.64
CA ILE A 46 -23.31 -24.04 3.04
C ILE A 46 -23.53 -22.85 2.11
N GLY A 47 -24.69 -22.84 1.46
CA GLY A 47 -25.24 -21.69 0.75
C GLY A 47 -26.11 -20.85 1.68
N LEU A 48 -25.98 -19.52 1.63
CA LEU A 48 -26.86 -18.61 2.36
C LEU A 48 -27.29 -17.41 1.52
N SER A 49 -28.56 -17.05 1.61
CA SER A 49 -29.12 -15.82 1.05
C SER A 49 -29.65 -14.96 2.19
N LEU A 50 -29.34 -13.66 2.14
CA LEU A 50 -29.87 -12.72 3.11
C LEU A 50 -31.17 -12.13 2.55
N GLU A 51 -32.25 -12.20 3.32
CA GLU A 51 -33.53 -11.61 2.96
C GLU A 51 -33.91 -10.51 3.95
N ASN A 52 -34.29 -9.34 3.42
CA ASN A 52 -34.67 -8.16 4.20
C ASN A 52 -33.67 -7.83 5.33
N PHE A 53 -32.37 -8.04 5.06
CA PHE A 53 -31.31 -7.89 6.04
C PHE A 53 -31.00 -6.42 6.27
N LYS A 54 -30.86 -6.03 7.54
CA LYS A 54 -30.34 -4.74 7.98
C LYS A 54 -29.71 -4.90 9.35
N MET A 55 -28.74 -4.05 9.65
CA MET A 55 -28.00 -4.09 10.90
C MET A 55 -27.71 -2.67 11.37
N VAL A 56 -27.78 -2.44 12.69
CA VAL A 56 -27.32 -1.20 13.33
C VAL A 56 -26.56 -1.56 14.61
N PHE A 57 -25.37 -1.00 14.80
CA PHE A 57 -24.63 -1.08 16.05
C PHE A 57 -25.17 -0.05 17.04
N GLN A 58 -25.78 -0.54 18.10
CA GLN A 58 -26.36 0.28 19.18
C GLN A 58 -25.62 -0.01 20.49
N ALA A 59 -25.50 0.99 21.37
CA ALA A 59 -24.87 0.81 22.67
C ALA A 59 -25.79 -0.02 23.60
N PRO A 60 -25.26 -0.57 24.73
CA PRO A 60 -26.09 -1.23 25.74
C PRO A 60 -27.20 -0.35 26.34
N ASN A 61 -27.12 0.97 26.12
CA ASN A 61 -28.20 1.92 26.40
C ASN A 61 -29.16 2.06 25.21
N ASP A 62 -29.68 0.94 24.69
CA ASP A 62 -30.98 1.02 24.04
C ASP A 62 -31.89 1.66 25.08
N ARG A 63 -32.37 2.89 24.84
CA ARG A 63 -33.45 3.49 25.63
C ARG A 63 -34.76 2.73 25.37
N SER A 64 -34.72 1.39 25.36
CA SER A 64 -35.82 0.45 25.59
C SER A 64 -36.53 0.76 26.93
N THR A 65 -35.96 1.62 27.77
CA THR A 65 -36.57 2.15 28.99
C THR A 65 -37.25 3.51 28.83
N ALA A 66 -37.24 4.15 27.66
CA ALA A 66 -37.84 5.48 27.48
C ALA A 66 -38.97 5.51 26.44
N LEU A 67 -40.06 4.82 26.75
CA LEU A 67 -41.42 5.37 26.79
C LEU A 67 -42.40 4.21 27.07
N ASN A 68 -42.67 3.96 28.35
CA ASN A 68 -43.94 3.36 28.73
C ASN A 68 -44.52 4.22 29.84
N ASN A 69 -45.61 4.92 29.48
CA ASN A 69 -46.53 5.65 30.35
C ASN A 69 -45.90 6.28 31.62
N ASN A 70 -45.70 7.59 31.61
CA ASN A 70 -45.23 8.37 32.77
C ASN A 70 -46.08 8.17 34.05
N ALA A 71 -47.24 7.51 33.95
CA ALA A 71 -48.16 7.22 35.05
C ALA A 71 -47.86 5.93 35.85
N THR A 72 -47.11 4.95 35.34
CA THR A 72 -47.00 3.61 35.99
C THR A 72 -45.60 3.08 36.23
N GLY A 73 -44.54 3.75 35.75
CA GLY A 73 -43.16 3.43 36.13
C GLY A 73 -42.66 2.03 35.73
N TYR A 74 -43.27 1.39 34.73
CA TYR A 74 -42.91 0.05 34.27
C TYR A 74 -42.12 0.12 32.94
N TYR A 75 -40.91 -0.42 32.93
CA TYR A 75 -40.04 -0.48 31.75
C TYR A 75 -40.31 -1.75 30.95
N ASP A 76 -40.59 -1.62 29.65
CA ASP A 76 -40.84 -2.76 28.78
C ASP A 76 -39.67 -3.01 27.83
N ALA A 77 -38.83 -3.98 28.21
CA ALA A 77 -37.70 -4.46 27.43
C ALA A 77 -38.11 -5.21 26.14
N SER A 78 -39.41 -5.37 25.84
CA SER A 78 -39.91 -6.09 24.66
C SER A 78 -40.15 -5.19 23.43
N THR A 79 -40.01 -3.87 23.55
CA THR A 79 -40.39 -2.90 22.48
C THR A 79 -39.27 -2.58 21.48
N GLY A 80 -38.77 -3.60 20.78
CA GLY A 80 -38.07 -3.50 19.49
C GLY A 80 -36.94 -2.46 19.35
N SER A 81 -36.53 -2.17 18.12
CA SER A 81 -35.53 -1.14 17.81
C SER A 81 -36.07 0.27 18.07
N SER A 82 -35.21 1.25 18.37
CA SER A 82 -35.54 2.70 18.40
C SER A 82 -36.35 3.16 17.18
N TYR A 83 -36.10 2.57 16.01
CA TYR A 83 -36.80 2.84 14.76
C TYR A 83 -38.23 2.27 14.69
N SER A 84 -38.56 1.27 15.53
CA SER A 84 -39.90 0.68 15.61
C SER A 84 -40.81 1.44 16.59
N ARG A 85 -40.24 2.30 17.44
CA ARG A 85 -40.96 3.02 18.50
C ARG A 85 -41.48 4.41 18.11
N GLY A 86 -41.23 4.86 16.86
CA GLY A 86 -41.70 6.16 16.36
C GLY A 86 -41.11 7.37 17.11
N ILE A 87 -39.99 7.21 17.83
CA ILE A 87 -39.32 8.32 18.51
C ILE A 87 -38.75 9.29 17.48
N ALA A 88 -38.73 10.58 17.81
CA ALA A 88 -38.08 11.57 16.97
C ALA A 88 -36.56 11.29 16.88
N ASN A 89 -36.01 11.34 15.68
CA ASN A 89 -34.58 11.13 15.38
C ASN A 89 -33.97 9.85 16.00
N PRO A 90 -34.50 8.65 15.67
CA PRO A 90 -34.09 7.40 16.31
C PRO A 90 -32.61 7.09 16.14
N TRP A 91 -31.99 7.55 15.03
CA TRP A 91 -30.57 7.38 14.72
C TRP A 91 -29.64 8.01 15.74
N GLN A 92 -30.09 9.02 16.50
CA GLN A 92 -29.26 9.66 17.52
C GLN A 92 -28.92 8.72 18.69
N ASN A 93 -29.61 7.57 18.80
CA ASN A 93 -29.36 6.56 19.81
C ASN A 93 -28.43 5.43 19.31
N ASP A 94 -27.98 5.47 18.06
CA ASP A 94 -27.08 4.48 17.48
C ASP A 94 -25.63 4.77 17.90
N THR A 95 -25.32 4.58 19.18
CA THR A 95 -24.02 4.95 19.78
C THR A 95 -23.13 3.75 20.06
N GLY A 96 -23.49 2.57 19.57
CA GLY A 96 -22.63 1.39 19.63
C GLY A 96 -21.33 1.65 18.89
N LEU A 97 -20.19 1.35 19.52
CA LEU A 97 -18.89 1.84 19.07
C LEU A 97 -17.82 0.76 18.96
N ILE A 98 -16.85 1.05 18.10
CA ILE A 98 -15.57 0.38 17.95
C ILE A 98 -14.50 1.44 18.26
N ARG A 99 -13.64 1.16 19.24
CA ARG A 99 -12.50 2.02 19.58
C ARG A 99 -11.22 1.42 19.04
N ILE A 100 -10.46 2.21 18.31
CA ILE A 100 -9.13 1.86 17.81
C ILE A 100 -8.12 2.76 18.53
N ILE A 101 -7.12 2.13 19.14
CA ILE A 101 -6.01 2.80 19.84
C ILE A 101 -4.74 2.51 19.04
N PRO A 102 -4.32 3.43 18.14
CA PRO A 102 -3.00 3.35 17.53
C PRO A 102 -1.92 3.25 18.62
N THR A 103 -1.09 2.22 18.55
CA THR A 103 0.14 2.15 19.34
C THR A 103 1.09 3.21 18.82
N GLY A 104 1.58 4.09 19.71
CA GLY A 104 2.38 5.27 19.33
C GLY A 104 3.66 4.96 18.56
N GLU A 105 4.23 5.99 17.94
CA GLU A 105 5.46 5.94 17.14
C GLU A 105 6.68 5.45 17.94
N ASN A 106 7.70 4.95 17.23
CA ASN A 106 9.00 4.61 17.82
C ASN A 106 9.65 5.88 18.38
N TYR A 107 9.61 6.04 19.71
CA TYR A 107 10.06 7.22 20.43
C TYR A 107 11.54 7.59 20.19
N GLN A 108 12.37 6.62 19.80
CA GLN A 108 13.75 6.88 19.42
C GLN A 108 13.82 7.65 18.10
N GLN A 109 12.98 7.33 17.11
CA GLN A 109 12.97 8.01 15.81
C GLN A 109 12.52 9.48 15.90
N LEU A 110 11.58 9.80 16.78
CA LEU A 110 11.17 11.20 17.00
C LEU A 110 12.28 12.03 17.62
N TYR A 111 13.00 11.46 18.58
CA TYR A 111 14.21 12.06 19.14
C TYR A 111 15.29 12.23 18.07
N ASP A 112 15.57 11.17 17.30
CA ASP A 112 16.60 11.17 16.25
C ASP A 112 16.28 12.19 15.15
N THR A 113 15.02 12.32 14.73
CA THR A 113 14.60 13.29 13.69
C THR A 113 14.75 14.73 14.18
N ALA A 114 14.36 15.01 15.42
CA ALA A 114 14.53 16.33 16.02
C ALA A 114 16.02 16.66 16.23
N PHE A 115 16.82 15.67 16.62
CA PHE A 115 18.26 15.76 16.73
C PHE A 115 18.90 16.06 15.37
N GLU A 116 18.58 15.29 14.33
CA GLU A 116 19.13 15.46 12.97
C GLU A 116 18.78 16.82 12.35
N LYS A 117 17.57 17.33 12.54
CA LYS A 117 17.16 18.65 12.03
C LYS A 117 17.99 19.77 12.63
N ASN A 118 18.18 19.77 13.95
CA ASN A 118 18.98 20.80 14.64
C ASN A 118 20.48 20.60 14.40
N TYR A 119 20.92 19.33 14.35
CA TYR A 119 22.28 18.94 14.05
C TYR A 119 22.72 19.42 12.66
N SER A 120 21.93 19.16 11.62
CA SER A 120 22.27 19.52 10.23
C SER A 120 22.37 21.03 10.01
N ALA A 121 21.47 21.82 10.59
CA ALA A 121 21.51 23.29 10.49
C ALA A 121 22.73 23.89 11.21
N ALA A 122 23.00 23.46 12.44
CA ALA A 122 24.17 23.90 13.20
C ALA A 122 25.47 23.46 12.53
N TYR A 123 25.53 22.22 12.07
CA TYR A 123 26.66 21.67 11.34
C TYR A 123 27.00 22.48 10.10
N ASN A 124 26.01 22.78 9.26
CA ASN A 124 26.23 23.56 8.04
C ASN A 124 26.70 24.99 8.34
N SER A 125 26.12 25.67 9.33
CA SER A 125 26.53 27.04 9.68
C SER A 125 27.95 27.11 10.25
N THR A 126 28.30 26.23 11.19
CA THR A 126 29.63 26.20 11.80
C THR A 126 30.69 25.74 10.80
N TYR A 127 30.39 24.73 9.96
CA TYR A 127 31.30 24.30 8.90
C TYR A 127 31.67 25.46 7.96
N GLN A 128 30.70 26.26 7.51
CA GLN A 128 30.95 27.42 6.65
C GLN A 128 31.78 28.51 7.37
N ASN A 129 31.51 28.76 8.64
CA ASN A 129 32.27 29.73 9.44
C ASN A 129 33.71 29.27 9.72
N THR A 130 33.94 27.98 10.01
CA THR A 130 35.26 27.45 10.34
C THR A 130 36.17 27.34 9.10
N VAL A 131 35.61 26.98 7.95
CA VAL A 131 36.32 27.02 6.65
C VAL A 131 36.84 28.42 6.35
N THR A 132 36.10 29.46 6.74
CA THR A 132 36.48 30.86 6.53
C THR A 132 37.50 31.37 7.55
N THR A 133 37.54 30.80 8.77
CA THR A 133 38.31 31.34 9.91
C THR A 133 39.67 30.66 10.11
N ASN A 134 39.82 29.37 9.79
CA ASN A 134 41.02 28.57 10.11
C ASN A 134 41.95 28.34 8.91
N ALA A 135 42.36 29.42 8.24
CA ALA A 135 43.24 29.37 7.07
C ALA A 135 44.64 28.78 7.38
N THR A 136 45.12 28.90 8.62
CA THR A 136 46.49 28.52 9.00
C THR A 136 46.71 27.00 9.07
N THR A 137 45.79 26.25 9.70
CA THR A 137 45.89 24.78 9.81
C THR A 137 45.67 24.09 8.46
N TYR A 138 44.75 24.63 7.67
CA TYR A 138 44.50 24.17 6.29
C TYR A 138 45.77 24.26 5.45
N THR A 139 46.46 25.41 5.53
CA THR A 139 47.73 25.63 4.84
C THR A 139 48.82 24.67 5.31
N ALA A 140 48.92 24.36 6.60
CA ALA A 140 49.92 23.44 7.14
C ALA A 140 49.74 22.00 6.64
N ILE A 141 48.51 21.48 6.64
CA ILE A 141 48.20 20.12 6.15
C ILE A 141 48.40 20.04 4.64
N GLN A 142 47.92 21.04 3.89
CA GLN A 142 48.16 21.11 2.46
C GLN A 142 49.65 21.09 2.14
N ASN A 143 50.45 21.88 2.87
CA ASN A 143 51.90 21.91 2.71
C ASN A 143 52.55 20.57 3.07
N SER A 144 52.07 19.88 4.11
CA SER A 144 52.58 18.55 4.49
C SER A 144 52.34 17.51 3.39
N VAL A 145 51.13 17.47 2.82
CA VAL A 145 50.77 16.47 1.79
C VAL A 145 51.39 16.82 0.43
N ASN A 146 51.41 18.10 0.05
CA ASN A 146 52.05 18.55 -1.18
C ASN A 146 53.55 18.23 -1.23
N ASN A 147 54.19 18.21 -0.07
CA ASN A 147 55.61 17.94 0.06
C ASN A 147 55.92 16.53 0.59
N ASP A 148 54.95 15.61 0.62
CA ASP A 148 55.18 14.24 1.07
C ASP A 148 55.92 13.43 -0.02
N PRO A 149 57.20 13.09 0.20
CA PRO A 149 58.00 12.41 -0.81
C PRO A 149 57.58 10.94 -0.99
N VAL A 150 57.01 10.31 0.05
CA VAL A 150 56.58 8.91 0.01
C VAL A 150 55.30 8.79 -0.79
N LEU A 151 54.32 9.66 -0.52
CA LEU A 151 53.05 9.71 -1.24
C LEU A 151 53.28 10.05 -2.72
N TYR A 152 54.14 11.04 -2.99
CA TYR A 152 54.51 11.41 -4.36
C TYR A 152 55.14 10.23 -5.10
N ALA A 153 56.13 9.56 -4.51
CA ALA A 153 56.83 8.43 -5.14
C ALA A 153 55.88 7.26 -5.43
N ALA A 154 54.99 6.93 -4.49
CA ALA A 154 53.99 5.89 -4.68
C ALA A 154 53.05 6.20 -5.85
N LYS A 155 52.51 7.43 -5.90
CA LYS A 155 51.57 7.83 -6.96
C LYS A 155 52.25 7.98 -8.31
N TYR A 156 53.47 8.50 -8.33
CA TYR A 156 54.28 8.56 -9.55
C TYR A 156 54.47 7.17 -10.15
N ASN A 157 54.86 6.17 -9.35
CA ASN A 157 55.05 4.80 -9.83
C ASN A 157 53.76 4.21 -10.39
N GLU A 158 52.62 4.43 -9.72
CA GLU A 158 51.31 3.99 -10.20
C GLU A 158 50.95 4.61 -11.56
N PHE A 159 51.09 5.93 -11.71
CA PHE A 159 50.80 6.63 -12.97
C PHE A 159 51.81 6.30 -14.06
N TYR A 160 53.07 6.07 -13.70
CA TYR A 160 54.07 5.62 -14.65
C TYR A 160 53.70 4.23 -15.20
N SER A 161 53.38 3.26 -14.35
CA SER A 161 52.97 1.92 -14.79
C SER A 161 51.67 1.91 -15.60
N SER A 162 50.70 2.76 -15.27
CA SER A 162 49.37 2.74 -15.89
C SER A 162 49.20 3.65 -17.10
N LYS A 163 49.87 4.83 -17.12
CA LYS A 163 49.63 5.87 -18.14
C LYS A 163 50.79 6.10 -19.09
N TYR A 164 52.02 5.73 -18.73
CA TYR A 164 53.20 6.07 -19.52
C TYR A 164 53.11 5.60 -20.97
N THR A 165 52.73 4.34 -21.20
CA THR A 165 52.62 3.75 -22.55
C THR A 165 51.55 4.44 -23.41
N ILE A 166 50.49 4.96 -22.79
CA ILE A 166 49.44 5.74 -23.44
C ILE A 166 49.99 7.10 -23.89
N TYR A 167 50.70 7.80 -22.99
CA TYR A 167 51.32 9.09 -23.31
C TYR A 167 52.44 8.95 -24.33
N GLU A 168 53.25 7.90 -24.23
CA GLU A 168 54.30 7.60 -25.20
C GLU A 168 53.69 7.39 -26.60
N LYS A 169 52.63 6.59 -26.71
CA LYS A 169 51.93 6.37 -27.98
C LYS A 169 51.35 7.67 -28.56
N ALA A 170 50.71 8.49 -27.71
CA ALA A 170 50.18 9.78 -28.14
C ALA A 170 51.27 10.74 -28.62
N GLU A 171 52.45 10.74 -28.00
CA GLU A 171 53.59 11.55 -28.46
C GLU A 171 54.20 11.01 -29.76
N ILE A 172 54.28 9.69 -29.94
CA ILE A 172 54.69 9.09 -31.22
C ILE A 172 53.73 9.51 -32.34
N ASP A 173 52.42 9.45 -32.08
CA ASP A 173 51.39 9.76 -33.06
C ASP A 173 51.45 11.20 -33.58
N LYS A 174 51.95 12.16 -32.78
CA LYS A 174 52.17 13.54 -33.26
C LYS A 174 53.20 13.66 -34.38
N TYR A 175 54.22 12.80 -34.33
CA TYR A 175 55.32 12.81 -35.30
C TYR A 175 55.15 11.73 -36.38
N TRP A 176 54.11 10.90 -36.26
CA TRP A 176 53.81 9.84 -37.19
C TRP A 176 52.80 10.30 -38.24
N ASP A 177 53.23 10.37 -39.50
CA ASP A 177 52.34 10.60 -40.63
C ASP A 177 51.77 9.27 -41.16
N ARG A 178 50.51 8.97 -40.81
CA ARG A 178 49.81 7.73 -41.23
C ARG A 178 49.28 7.78 -42.66
N SER A 179 49.37 8.92 -43.34
CA SER A 179 48.86 9.09 -44.71
C SER A 179 49.83 8.63 -45.79
N LYS A 180 51.11 8.42 -45.42
CA LYS A 180 52.10 7.82 -46.30
C LYS A 180 51.91 6.30 -46.31
N PRO A 181 51.63 5.66 -47.48
CA PRO A 181 51.51 4.21 -47.54
C PRO A 181 52.81 3.58 -47.05
N PHE A 182 52.70 2.49 -46.30
CA PHE A 182 53.80 1.77 -45.65
C PHE A 182 55.01 1.48 -46.58
N ASN A 183 54.73 1.48 -47.87
CA ASN A 183 55.57 1.30 -49.03
C ASN A 183 56.59 2.43 -49.24
N GLU A 184 56.34 3.67 -48.76
CA GLU A 184 57.34 4.77 -48.79
C GLU A 184 58.47 4.57 -47.77
N TYR A 185 58.23 3.83 -46.68
CA TYR A 185 59.30 3.44 -45.75
C TYR A 185 60.14 2.26 -46.28
N GLN A 186 59.56 1.44 -47.16
CA GLN A 186 60.26 0.35 -47.84
C GLN A 186 61.27 0.87 -48.89
N ALA A 187 61.01 2.05 -49.46
CA ALA A 187 61.90 2.69 -50.43
C ALA A 187 63.21 3.26 -49.84
N PHE A 188 63.32 3.40 -48.51
CA PHE A 188 64.55 3.92 -47.88
C PHE A 188 65.56 2.82 -47.48
N TYR A 189 65.19 1.53 -47.50
CA TYR A 189 66.06 0.45 -47.02
C TYR A 189 65.94 -0.85 -47.82
N ASN A 190 66.17 -0.78 -49.14
CA ASN A 190 66.37 -1.97 -49.95
C ASN A 190 67.78 -2.55 -49.76
N ALA A 191 67.87 -3.72 -49.10
CA ALA A 191 68.73 -4.83 -49.48
C ALA A 191 68.29 -6.15 -48.79
N ASN A 192 67.45 -6.91 -49.50
CA ASN A 192 67.35 -8.39 -49.48
C ASN A 192 66.67 -9.17 -48.32
N ILE A 193 65.63 -8.66 -47.63
CA ILE A 193 64.71 -9.53 -46.87
C ILE A 193 63.27 -9.00 -46.96
N TRP A 194 62.31 -9.82 -47.40
CA TRP A 194 60.87 -9.54 -47.23
C TRP A 194 60.56 -9.56 -45.72
N ARG A 195 60.34 -8.38 -45.14
CA ARG A 195 59.99 -8.24 -43.72
C ARG A 195 58.52 -7.87 -43.60
N GLY A 196 57.81 -8.53 -42.67
CA GLY A 196 56.40 -8.27 -42.42
C GLY A 196 56.15 -6.83 -41.96
N ALA A 197 54.94 -6.32 -42.19
CA ALA A 197 54.52 -4.95 -41.85
C ALA A 197 54.76 -4.56 -40.38
N THR A 198 54.78 -5.54 -39.47
CA THR A 198 55.04 -5.31 -38.04
C THR A 198 56.49 -4.89 -37.72
N GLU A 199 57.49 -5.36 -38.47
CA GLU A 199 58.91 -5.05 -38.18
C GLU A 199 59.32 -3.66 -38.69
N ALA A 200 58.73 -3.20 -39.79
CA ALA A 200 58.99 -1.85 -40.29
C ALA A 200 58.25 -0.79 -39.46
N GLU A 201 57.06 -1.09 -38.91
CA GLU A 201 56.39 -0.22 -37.94
C GLU A 201 57.25 -0.04 -36.66
N ARG A 202 57.76 -1.14 -36.12
CA ARG A 202 58.64 -1.15 -34.94
C ARG A 202 59.87 -0.26 -35.11
N ARG A 203 60.55 -0.34 -36.25
CA ARG A 203 61.76 0.46 -36.54
C ARG A 203 61.48 1.95 -36.75
N THR A 204 60.36 2.30 -37.34
CA THR A 204 59.96 3.70 -37.48
C THR A 204 59.65 4.32 -36.12
N ILE A 205 58.97 3.57 -35.23
CA ILE A 205 58.76 3.99 -33.84
C ILE A 205 60.10 4.20 -33.12
N GLU A 206 61.07 3.29 -33.26
CA GLU A 206 62.40 3.43 -32.68
C GLU A 206 63.13 4.69 -33.18
N LYS A 207 63.04 5.01 -34.47
CA LYS A 207 63.63 6.22 -35.04
C LYS A 207 62.96 7.50 -34.50
N ILE A 208 61.64 7.53 -34.43
CA ILE A 208 60.91 8.67 -33.84
C ILE A 208 61.32 8.86 -32.38
N LYS A 209 61.43 7.78 -31.60
CA LYS A 209 61.89 7.84 -30.21
C LYS A 209 63.34 8.31 -30.07
N ALA A 210 64.20 8.03 -31.05
CA ALA A 210 65.60 8.46 -31.06
C ALA A 210 65.78 9.93 -31.48
N GLU A 211 64.94 10.44 -32.39
CA GLU A 211 65.09 11.78 -32.97
C GLU A 211 64.18 12.84 -32.33
N LYS A 212 63.15 12.43 -31.58
CA LYS A 212 62.13 13.31 -30.99
C LYS A 212 62.04 13.11 -29.47
N PRO A 213 61.62 14.12 -28.69
CA PRO A 213 61.59 14.08 -27.23
C PRO A 213 60.43 13.24 -26.64
N VAL A 214 60.01 12.17 -27.31
CA VAL A 214 58.85 11.34 -26.94
C VAL A 214 58.93 10.84 -25.50
N ILE A 215 60.08 10.29 -25.10
CA ILE A 215 60.28 9.71 -23.76
C ILE A 215 60.22 10.81 -22.68
N THR A 216 60.86 11.94 -22.94
CA THR A 216 60.91 13.09 -22.03
C THR A 216 59.51 13.69 -21.84
N ASP A 217 58.78 13.90 -22.92
CA ASP A 217 57.46 14.53 -22.89
C ASP A 217 56.40 13.61 -22.29
N ALA A 218 56.44 12.31 -22.59
CA ALA A 218 55.58 11.32 -21.94
C ALA A 218 55.83 11.25 -20.42
N THR A 219 57.10 11.27 -20.01
CA THR A 219 57.47 11.30 -18.58
C THR A 219 57.02 12.60 -17.90
N ALA A 220 57.17 13.75 -18.57
CA ALA A 220 56.73 15.04 -18.05
C ALA A 220 55.21 15.11 -17.82
N LYS A 221 54.41 14.45 -18.68
CA LYS A 221 52.97 14.31 -18.49
C LYS A 221 52.62 13.46 -17.27
N VAL A 222 53.30 12.34 -17.06
CA VAL A 222 53.14 11.52 -15.84
C VAL A 222 53.46 12.35 -14.59
N ILE A 223 54.54 13.12 -14.61
CA ILE A 223 54.91 14.02 -13.49
C ILE A 223 53.82 15.06 -13.24
N THR A 224 53.31 15.69 -14.30
CA THR A 224 52.26 16.71 -14.21
C THR A 224 51.00 16.13 -13.58
N ASP A 225 50.50 15.01 -14.09
CA ASP A 225 49.34 14.30 -13.53
C ASP A 225 49.54 13.94 -12.05
N THR A 226 50.74 13.48 -11.71
CA THR A 226 51.08 13.11 -10.33
C THR A 226 50.98 14.33 -9.42
N ARG A 227 51.54 15.48 -9.83
CA ARG A 227 51.45 16.72 -9.05
C ARG A 227 50.03 17.25 -8.94
N THR A 228 49.24 17.18 -10.01
CA THR A 228 47.83 17.57 -9.97
C THR A 228 47.04 16.71 -9.00
N TRP A 229 47.29 15.40 -8.99
CA TRP A 229 46.64 14.50 -8.05
C TRP A 229 47.04 14.78 -6.60
N ILE A 230 48.33 14.96 -6.32
CA ILE A 230 48.83 15.28 -4.97
C ILE A 230 48.22 16.58 -4.45
N ALA A 231 48.13 17.62 -5.30
CA ALA A 231 47.49 18.88 -4.92
C ALA A 231 45.99 18.71 -4.59
N ALA A 232 45.27 17.89 -5.37
CA ALA A 232 43.87 17.57 -5.08
C ALA A 232 43.71 16.77 -3.78
N GLU A 233 44.62 15.82 -3.52
CA GLU A 233 44.63 15.00 -2.31
C GLU A 233 44.96 15.84 -1.06
N ALA A 234 45.88 16.79 -1.18
CA ALA A 234 46.22 17.75 -0.13
C ALA A 234 45.01 18.60 0.29
N ILE A 235 44.24 19.09 -0.70
CA ILE A 235 42.97 19.80 -0.47
C ILE A 235 41.97 18.89 0.24
N ARG A 236 41.79 17.66 -0.26
CA ARG A 236 40.82 16.69 0.28
C ARG A 236 41.10 16.33 1.74
N GLN A 237 42.36 16.03 2.08
CA GLN A 237 42.76 15.64 3.43
C GLN A 237 42.61 16.80 4.42
N ALA A 238 42.96 18.03 4.01
CA ALA A 238 42.78 19.22 4.83
C ALA A 238 41.30 19.55 5.10
N GLN A 239 40.40 19.22 4.16
CA GLN A 239 38.95 19.33 4.36
C GLN A 239 38.42 18.26 5.34
N LEU A 240 38.88 17.01 5.22
CA LEU A 240 38.45 15.92 6.09
C LEU A 240 38.87 16.11 7.55
N SER A 241 40.09 16.59 7.81
CA SER A 241 40.59 16.78 9.17
C SER A 241 39.79 17.80 10.00
N GLN A 242 39.06 18.72 9.36
CA GLN A 242 38.18 19.67 10.06
C GLN A 242 36.75 19.17 10.19
N LYS A 243 36.34 18.22 9.34
CA LYS A 243 34.99 17.67 9.31
C LYS A 243 34.66 16.93 10.62
N ASP A 244 35.59 16.10 11.09
CA ASP A 244 35.34 15.20 12.24
C ASP A 244 35.24 15.94 13.59
N PRO A 245 36.12 16.90 13.95
CA PRO A 245 36.00 17.62 15.22
C PRO A 245 34.79 18.55 15.28
N ILE A 246 34.43 19.18 14.15
CA ILE A 246 33.22 20.02 14.04
C ILE A 246 31.97 19.16 14.21
N ALA A 247 31.96 17.98 13.56
CA ALA A 247 30.87 17.03 13.70
C ALA A 247 30.70 16.58 15.16
N GLU A 248 31.78 16.28 15.88
CA GLU A 248 31.74 15.85 17.28
C GLU A 248 31.31 16.96 18.25
N GLY A 249 31.86 18.18 18.11
CA GLY A 249 31.50 19.32 18.96
C GLY A 249 30.02 19.73 18.82
N ILE A 250 29.49 19.66 17.60
CA ILE A 250 28.08 19.99 17.31
C ILE A 250 27.15 18.87 17.77
N LYS A 251 27.59 17.59 17.74
CA LYS A 251 26.83 16.48 18.34
C LYS A 251 26.68 16.68 19.84
N ALA A 252 27.77 17.03 20.54
CA ALA A 252 27.76 17.28 21.98
C ALA A 252 26.90 18.50 22.38
N GLY A 253 26.99 19.59 21.61
CA GLY A 253 26.20 20.81 21.86
C GLY A 253 24.70 20.64 21.59
N ASN A 254 24.32 19.99 20.48
CA ASN A 254 22.91 19.76 20.15
C ASN A 254 22.26 18.68 21.02
N ALA A 255 22.99 17.68 21.52
CA ALA A 255 22.45 16.74 22.50
C ALA A 255 21.92 17.45 23.76
N SER A 256 22.57 18.56 24.14
CA SER A 256 22.15 19.40 25.27
C SER A 256 20.98 20.35 24.92
N ALA A 257 20.86 20.80 23.66
CA ALA A 257 19.78 21.69 23.20
C ALA A 257 18.50 20.96 22.72
N VAL A 258 18.60 19.68 22.34
CA VAL A 258 17.50 18.80 21.89
C VAL A 258 16.84 18.07 23.06
N SER A 259 17.29 18.30 24.30
CA SER A 259 16.57 17.86 25.49
C SER A 259 15.29 18.69 25.64
N LEU A 260 14.26 18.40 24.83
CA LEU A 260 12.89 18.81 25.13
C LEU A 260 12.63 18.41 26.57
N THR A 261 12.29 19.37 27.43
CA THR A 261 12.02 19.06 28.83
C THR A 261 10.87 18.05 28.89
N ALA A 262 10.83 17.22 29.93
CA ALA A 262 9.73 16.27 30.12
C ALA A 262 8.34 16.97 30.02
N ALA A 263 8.26 18.24 30.43
CA ALA A 263 7.07 19.10 30.30
C ALA A 263 6.77 19.56 28.86
N GLN A 264 7.78 19.72 28.00
CA GLN A 264 7.58 20.05 26.58
C GLN A 264 7.15 18.82 25.77
N ILE A 265 7.62 17.63 26.14
CA ILE A 265 7.18 16.36 25.54
C ILE A 265 5.77 16.00 26.00
N SER A 266 5.42 16.24 27.27
CA SER A 266 4.11 15.87 27.83
C SER A 266 2.92 16.49 27.10
N ASN A 267 3.09 17.69 26.53
CA ASN A 267 2.05 18.44 25.81
C ASN A 267 1.99 18.11 24.32
N LYS A 268 2.94 17.35 23.77
CA LYS A 268 2.88 16.93 22.36
C LYS A 268 1.74 15.93 22.17
N ARG A 269 0.91 16.16 21.16
CA ARG A 269 -0.19 15.26 20.80
C ARG A 269 0.24 14.25 19.75
N THR A 270 1.01 13.24 20.16
CA THR A 270 1.57 12.20 19.28
C THR A 270 0.84 10.86 19.39
N LYS A 271 -0.20 10.78 20.21
CA LYS A 271 -1.10 9.63 20.29
C LYS A 271 -2.40 9.99 19.60
N ALA A 272 -3.12 8.98 19.14
CA ALA A 272 -4.47 9.14 18.62
C ALA A 272 -5.42 8.17 19.31
N ASP A 273 -6.70 8.52 19.38
CA ASP A 273 -7.79 7.59 19.65
C ASP A 273 -8.85 7.78 18.57
N ILE A 274 -9.32 6.67 18.00
CA ILE A 274 -10.35 6.68 16.95
C ILE A 274 -11.57 5.94 17.48
N PHE A 275 -12.74 6.57 17.38
CA PHE A 275 -14.02 5.97 17.75
C PHE A 275 -14.89 5.90 16.50
N ILE A 276 -15.26 4.71 16.06
CA ILE A 276 -16.27 4.51 15.01
C ILE A 276 -17.56 4.13 15.71
N TYR A 277 -18.67 4.82 15.45
CA TYR A 277 -19.93 4.55 16.13
C TYR A 277 -21.13 4.71 15.20
N GLY A 278 -22.24 4.08 15.58
CA GLY A 278 -23.45 4.04 14.77
C GLY A 278 -23.20 3.39 13.43
N LEU A 279 -22.42 2.30 13.39
CA LEU A 279 -22.24 1.51 12.18
C LEU A 279 -23.56 0.87 11.78
N ALA A 280 -24.05 1.09 10.56
CA ALA A 280 -25.21 0.37 10.04
C ALA A 280 -25.09 -0.04 8.59
N LEU A 281 -25.79 -1.13 8.28
CA LEU A 281 -26.04 -1.65 6.95
C LEU A 281 -27.54 -1.69 6.68
N SER A 282 -27.97 -1.18 5.53
CA SER A 282 -29.37 -1.14 5.10
C SER A 282 -29.49 -1.15 3.59
N LYS A 283 -30.71 -1.17 3.07
CA LYS A 283 -30.98 -0.94 1.66
C LYS A 283 -30.59 0.48 1.23
N SER A 284 -30.03 0.61 0.04
CA SER A 284 -29.83 1.90 -0.62
C SER A 284 -31.14 2.69 -0.75
N ASP A 285 -31.08 4.01 -0.55
CA ASP A 285 -32.24 4.91 -0.57
C ASP A 285 -32.06 6.11 -1.51
N GLY A 286 -31.01 6.08 -2.34
CA GLY A 286 -30.68 7.18 -3.25
C GLY A 286 -30.02 8.41 -2.61
N SER A 287 -29.75 8.40 -1.30
CA SER A 287 -29.19 9.54 -0.57
C SER A 287 -27.79 9.27 -0.02
N LEU A 288 -26.90 10.25 -0.14
CA LEU A 288 -25.62 10.28 0.57
C LEU A 288 -25.64 11.14 1.84
N SER A 289 -26.79 11.74 2.20
CA SER A 289 -26.93 12.50 3.45
C SER A 289 -27.45 11.68 4.63
N THR A 290 -28.18 10.61 4.34
CA THR A 290 -28.72 9.71 5.37
C THR A 290 -27.75 8.56 5.63
N ARG A 291 -27.40 8.34 6.89
CA ARG A 291 -26.52 7.24 7.30
C ARG A 291 -27.15 5.85 7.13
N TYR A 292 -28.46 5.74 7.33
CA TYR A 292 -29.20 4.48 7.42
C TYR A 292 -30.64 4.67 6.93
N SER A 293 -31.12 3.79 6.04
CA SER A 293 -32.47 3.90 5.46
C SER A 293 -33.55 3.20 6.30
N ASN A 294 -33.15 2.36 7.26
CA ASN A 294 -34.03 1.50 8.03
C ASN A 294 -34.85 0.48 7.20
N GLN A 295 -34.48 0.27 5.94
CA GLN A 295 -35.03 -0.76 5.08
C GLN A 295 -34.04 -1.91 4.94
N GLY A 296 -34.53 -3.15 4.92
CA GLY A 296 -33.69 -4.32 4.67
C GLY A 296 -33.45 -4.51 3.18
N PHE A 297 -32.33 -5.14 2.84
CA PHE A 297 -31.97 -5.51 1.48
C PHE A 297 -31.84 -7.02 1.35
N ASN A 298 -32.00 -7.51 0.12
CA ASN A 298 -31.76 -8.91 -0.20
C ASN A 298 -30.35 -9.05 -0.78
N TRP A 299 -29.64 -10.11 -0.40
CA TRP A 299 -28.30 -10.36 -0.88
C TRP A 299 -28.07 -11.84 -1.17
N GLY A 300 -27.85 -12.12 -2.45
CA GLY A 300 -27.82 -13.48 -2.98
C GLY A 300 -29.21 -14.02 -3.24
N SER A 301 -29.26 -15.18 -3.89
CA SER A 301 -30.47 -15.93 -4.18
C SER A 301 -30.20 -17.43 -4.04
N THR A 302 -31.21 -18.27 -4.22
CA THR A 302 -31.05 -19.72 -4.22
C THR A 302 -30.11 -20.21 -5.33
N VAL A 303 -30.08 -19.54 -6.48
CA VAL A 303 -29.21 -19.90 -7.62
C VAL A 303 -27.85 -19.19 -7.59
N ASN A 304 -27.73 -18.10 -6.84
CA ASN A 304 -26.49 -17.33 -6.67
C ASN A 304 -26.32 -16.91 -5.20
N PRO A 305 -26.12 -17.86 -4.29
CA PRO A 305 -26.02 -17.59 -2.86
C PRO A 305 -24.62 -17.09 -2.47
N TRP A 306 -24.47 -16.66 -1.23
CA TRP A 306 -23.18 -16.70 -0.56
C TRP A 306 -22.77 -18.16 -0.34
N LEU A 307 -21.50 -18.48 -0.57
CA LEU A 307 -20.97 -19.82 -0.38
C LEU A 307 -19.89 -19.83 0.70
N PHE A 308 -20.04 -20.73 1.67
CA PHE A 308 -18.96 -21.15 2.55
C PHE A 308 -18.70 -22.64 2.33
N HIS A 309 -17.58 -22.97 1.72
CA HIS A 309 -17.32 -24.34 1.28
C HIS A 309 -15.84 -24.71 1.32
N ALA A 310 -15.55 -26.01 1.33
CA ALA A 310 -14.23 -26.51 1.03
C ALA A 310 -14.12 -26.86 -0.47
N GLY A 311 -12.91 -26.84 -1.00
CA GLY A 311 -12.66 -27.20 -2.40
C GLY A 311 -11.22 -27.61 -2.65
N THR A 312 -10.94 -28.07 -3.87
CA THR A 312 -9.59 -28.41 -4.32
C THR A 312 -9.33 -27.77 -5.69
N GLU A 313 -8.15 -27.18 -5.88
CA GLU A 313 -7.75 -26.59 -7.16
C GLU A 313 -6.31 -26.98 -7.53
N LYS A 314 -6.06 -27.17 -8.82
CA LYS A 314 -4.71 -27.43 -9.34
C LYS A 314 -3.90 -26.15 -9.46
N VAL A 315 -2.85 -26.06 -8.66
CA VAL A 315 -2.03 -24.85 -8.56
C VAL A 315 -0.55 -25.16 -8.65
N ARG A 316 0.23 -24.15 -9.02
CA ARG A 316 1.69 -24.19 -9.04
C ARG A 316 2.20 -23.14 -8.07
N GLN A 317 2.63 -23.58 -6.89
CA GLN A 317 3.27 -22.70 -5.91
C GLN A 317 4.76 -23.02 -5.82
N PHE A 318 5.60 -21.98 -5.93
CA PHE A 318 7.06 -22.00 -5.76
C PHE A 318 7.88 -22.93 -6.67
N SER A 319 7.23 -23.82 -7.44
CA SER A 319 7.85 -24.78 -8.36
C SER A 319 6.97 -25.01 -9.59
N ALA A 320 7.53 -25.52 -10.68
CA ALA A 320 6.79 -25.82 -11.91
C ALA A 320 5.79 -26.99 -11.75
N THR A 321 5.86 -27.75 -10.64
CA THR A 321 5.00 -28.91 -10.42
C THR A 321 3.60 -28.46 -10.01
N GLU A 322 2.61 -28.86 -10.80
CA GLU A 322 1.20 -28.68 -10.47
C GLU A 322 0.74 -29.74 -9.47
N LYS A 323 0.03 -29.31 -8.44
CA LYS A 323 -0.52 -30.19 -7.41
C LYS A 323 -1.91 -29.71 -7.00
N ASP A 324 -2.69 -30.63 -6.48
CA ASP A 324 -3.98 -30.34 -5.88
C ASP A 324 -3.78 -29.61 -4.54
N LEU A 325 -4.40 -28.44 -4.40
CA LEU A 325 -4.41 -27.64 -3.19
C LEU A 325 -5.82 -27.57 -2.63
N GLY A 326 -6.02 -28.13 -1.44
CA GLY A 326 -7.24 -27.98 -0.68
C GLY A 326 -7.36 -26.57 -0.08
N TYR A 327 -8.56 -26.01 -0.08
CA TYR A 327 -8.87 -24.69 0.48
C TYR A 327 -10.25 -24.66 1.15
N ILE A 328 -10.45 -23.66 2.00
CA ILE A 328 -11.77 -23.23 2.50
C ILE A 328 -12.04 -21.85 1.94
N ALA A 329 -13.24 -21.63 1.40
CA ALA A 329 -13.63 -20.39 0.76
C ALA A 329 -14.85 -19.75 1.41
N LEU A 330 -14.86 -18.42 1.45
CA LEU A 330 -16.04 -17.58 1.59
C LEU A 330 -16.20 -16.79 0.29
N GLU A 331 -17.33 -16.95 -0.38
CA GLU A 331 -17.59 -16.36 -1.68
C GLU A 331 -18.92 -15.60 -1.63
N ALA A 332 -18.89 -14.35 -2.08
CA ALA A 332 -20.10 -13.56 -2.31
C ALA A 332 -20.84 -14.08 -3.56
N PRO A 333 -22.15 -13.77 -3.71
CA PRO A 333 -22.86 -14.00 -4.96
C PRO A 333 -22.04 -13.50 -6.15
N LEU A 334 -21.97 -14.28 -7.22
CA LEU A 334 -21.24 -13.92 -8.43
C LEU A 334 -21.84 -12.67 -9.07
N ALA A 335 -21.01 -11.78 -9.58
CA ALA A 335 -21.49 -10.66 -10.39
C ALA A 335 -21.86 -11.12 -11.79
N THR A 336 -22.89 -10.54 -12.38
CA THR A 336 -23.34 -10.85 -13.73
C THR A 336 -22.42 -10.24 -14.80
N VAL A 337 -22.33 -10.89 -15.96
CA VAL A 337 -21.61 -10.34 -17.14
C VAL A 337 -22.34 -9.11 -17.69
N VAL A 338 -23.67 -9.16 -17.70
CA VAL A 338 -24.50 -8.00 -18.02
C VAL A 338 -24.69 -7.17 -16.76
N ALA A 339 -24.49 -5.86 -16.86
CA ALA A 339 -24.67 -4.92 -15.75
C ALA A 339 -26.06 -5.10 -15.08
N ASN A 340 -26.09 -5.16 -13.74
CA ASN A 340 -27.31 -5.36 -12.97
C ASN A 340 -27.31 -4.46 -11.71
N GLU A 341 -27.88 -3.27 -11.86
CA GLU A 341 -27.96 -2.29 -10.78
C GLU A 341 -28.85 -2.70 -9.61
N ALA A 342 -29.63 -3.78 -9.72
CA ALA A 342 -30.41 -4.29 -8.59
C ALA A 342 -29.53 -4.87 -7.46
N ASP A 343 -28.29 -5.21 -7.78
CA ASP A 343 -27.30 -5.74 -6.83
C ASP A 343 -26.57 -4.62 -6.08
N ASN A 344 -26.60 -3.39 -6.60
CA ASN A 344 -26.05 -2.18 -6.01
C ASN A 344 -27.01 -1.61 -4.94
N ASN A 345 -27.36 -2.44 -3.97
CA ASN A 345 -28.48 -2.22 -3.07
C ASN A 345 -28.08 -2.00 -1.61
N ILE A 346 -26.79 -1.91 -1.31
CA ILE A 346 -26.28 -1.80 0.05
C ILE A 346 -25.93 -0.34 0.38
N LYS A 347 -26.45 0.13 1.51
CA LYS A 347 -26.04 1.35 2.19
C LYS A 347 -25.24 0.99 3.44
N LEU A 348 -24.05 1.56 3.57
CA LEU A 348 -23.20 1.50 4.73
C LEU A 348 -23.02 2.91 5.29
N GLY A 349 -23.24 3.11 6.57
CA GLY A 349 -22.99 4.42 7.18
C GLY A 349 -22.57 4.34 8.63
N PHE A 350 -21.64 5.22 9.02
CA PHE A 350 -21.14 5.36 10.39
C PHE A 350 -20.65 6.78 10.65
N TRP A 351 -20.48 7.10 11.92
CA TRP A 351 -19.76 8.29 12.36
C TRP A 351 -18.40 7.91 12.91
N THR A 352 -17.45 8.83 12.85
CA THR A 352 -16.13 8.65 13.46
C THR A 352 -15.65 9.90 14.15
N ASP A 353 -15.07 9.74 15.34
CA ASP A 353 -14.37 10.77 16.10
C ASP A 353 -12.90 10.37 16.22
N ILE A 354 -12.01 11.19 15.68
CA ILE A 354 -10.56 10.99 15.71
C ILE A 354 -9.97 12.08 16.61
N PHE A 355 -9.36 11.69 17.72
CA PHE A 355 -8.76 12.62 18.68
C PHE A 355 -7.24 12.56 18.61
N ALA A 356 -6.59 13.72 18.55
CA ALA A 356 -5.18 13.85 18.87
C ALA A 356 -5.03 13.91 20.40
N ARG A 357 -4.26 12.98 20.99
CA ARG A 357 -4.09 12.83 22.45
C ARG A 357 -2.68 13.16 22.90
N SER A 358 -2.56 13.73 24.09
CA SER A 358 -1.26 14.12 24.67
C SER A 358 -0.32 12.92 24.88
N PHE A 359 0.97 13.16 24.99
CA PHE A 359 1.95 12.10 25.22
C PHE A 359 1.71 11.33 26.54
N THR A 360 1.35 12.06 27.60
CA THR A 360 1.09 11.48 28.93
C THR A 360 -0.28 10.81 29.06
N SER A 361 -1.04 10.79 27.97
CA SER A 361 -2.34 10.15 27.91
C SER A 361 -2.28 8.67 28.31
N SER A 362 -3.16 8.31 29.24
CA SER A 362 -3.33 6.93 29.68
C SER A 362 -4.11 6.12 28.64
N ASN A 363 -3.71 4.86 28.48
CA ASN A 363 -4.46 3.86 27.72
C ASN A 363 -5.53 3.15 28.57
N TYR A 364 -5.63 3.46 29.88
CA TYR A 364 -6.68 2.92 30.73
C TYR A 364 -8.06 3.38 30.27
N VAL A 365 -8.97 2.41 30.22
CA VAL A 365 -10.36 2.62 29.86
C VAL A 365 -11.24 2.30 31.06
N ASP A 366 -12.34 3.04 31.21
CA ASP A 366 -13.42 2.63 32.11
C ASP A 366 -13.98 1.31 31.58
N PRO A 367 -13.96 0.21 32.37
CA PRO A 367 -14.42 -1.09 31.91
C PRO A 367 -15.91 -1.16 31.57
N LYS A 368 -16.73 -0.23 32.07
CA LYS A 368 -18.19 -0.17 31.84
C LYS A 368 -18.53 0.63 30.59
N THR A 369 -17.81 1.73 30.32
CA THR A 369 -18.13 2.63 29.19
C THR A 369 -17.17 2.48 28.01
N GLY A 370 -16.01 1.87 28.20
CA GLY A 370 -14.93 1.81 27.20
C GLY A 370 -14.25 3.16 26.94
N ALA A 371 -14.70 4.22 27.63
CA ALA A 371 -14.15 5.57 27.55
C ALA A 371 -12.75 5.65 28.17
N PRO A 372 -11.84 6.51 27.69
CA PRO A 372 -10.60 6.78 28.39
C PRO A 372 -10.88 7.34 29.80
N ASN A 373 -10.15 6.86 30.80
CA ASN A 373 -10.38 7.23 32.20
C ASN A 373 -9.86 8.65 32.56
N VAL A 374 -9.57 9.48 31.56
CA VAL A 374 -9.09 10.86 31.70
C VAL A 374 -9.91 11.78 30.78
N PRO A 375 -11.00 12.39 31.28
CA PRO A 375 -11.89 13.25 30.49
C PRO A 375 -11.17 14.44 29.83
N GLY A 376 -10.07 14.91 30.43
CA GLY A 376 -9.33 16.09 29.97
C GLY A 376 -8.49 15.89 28.70
N ASP A 377 -8.48 14.70 28.12
CA ASP A 377 -7.59 14.38 26.99
C ASP A 377 -8.33 14.12 25.66
N LEU A 378 -9.65 13.91 25.70
CA LEU A 378 -10.54 13.92 24.52
C LEU A 378 -11.16 15.30 24.31
N LEU A 379 -10.33 16.29 23.97
CA LEU A 379 -10.78 17.67 23.75
C LEU A 379 -11.49 17.83 22.40
N VAL A 380 -12.61 18.55 22.37
CA VAL A 380 -13.35 18.88 21.14
C VAL A 380 -12.49 19.67 20.16
N SER A 381 -11.63 20.57 20.66
CA SER A 381 -10.69 21.36 19.84
C SER A 381 -9.63 20.53 19.13
N GLU A 382 -9.48 19.26 19.50
CA GLU A 382 -8.44 18.34 19.02
C GLU A 382 -9.08 17.10 18.37
N ARG A 383 -10.35 17.24 17.98
CA ARG A 383 -11.18 16.18 17.40
C ARG A 383 -11.46 16.50 15.94
N LEU A 384 -11.19 15.54 15.06
CA LEU A 384 -11.78 15.48 13.75
C LEU A 384 -12.99 14.54 13.79
N ARG A 385 -14.17 15.07 13.50
CA ARG A 385 -15.41 14.29 13.46
C ARG A 385 -15.91 14.19 12.02
N LEU A 386 -16.29 12.97 11.62
CA LEU A 386 -16.74 12.68 10.26
C LEU A 386 -18.02 11.85 10.26
N GLN A 387 -18.84 12.03 9.22
CA GLN A 387 -19.85 11.08 8.79
C GLN A 387 -19.37 10.41 7.51
N PHE A 388 -19.39 9.08 7.50
CA PHE A 388 -19.16 8.28 6.31
C PHE A 388 -20.50 7.67 5.87
N VAL A 389 -20.86 7.88 4.60
CA VAL A 389 -22.02 7.25 3.98
C VAL A 389 -21.59 6.68 2.64
N ALA A 390 -21.80 5.39 2.43
CA ALA A 390 -21.70 4.75 1.13
C ALA A 390 -23.09 4.24 0.74
N ASN A 391 -23.49 4.50 -0.50
CA ASN A 391 -24.80 4.17 -1.03
C ASN A 391 -24.65 3.51 -2.40
N GLY A 392 -25.44 2.49 -2.66
CA GLY A 392 -25.35 1.73 -3.89
C GLY A 392 -24.24 0.68 -3.90
N LEU A 393 -23.72 0.26 -2.75
CA LEU A 393 -22.63 -0.72 -2.69
C LEU A 393 -23.08 -2.10 -3.17
N SER A 394 -22.17 -2.79 -3.86
CA SER A 394 -22.20 -4.23 -4.14
C SER A 394 -20.83 -4.83 -3.89
N LEU A 395 -20.82 -6.03 -3.29
CA LEU A 395 -19.62 -6.85 -3.16
C LEU A 395 -19.70 -8.14 -3.98
N ASN A 396 -20.63 -8.23 -4.94
CA ASN A 396 -20.81 -9.41 -5.77
C ASN A 396 -19.53 -9.72 -6.57
N GLY A 397 -19.14 -11.00 -6.59
CA GLY A 397 -17.90 -11.52 -7.14
C GLY A 397 -16.68 -11.41 -6.20
N SER A 398 -16.86 -10.99 -4.95
CA SER A 398 -15.78 -11.06 -3.94
C SER A 398 -15.56 -12.50 -3.47
N GLN A 399 -14.32 -12.85 -3.15
CA GLN A 399 -13.94 -14.15 -2.59
C GLN A 399 -12.75 -14.06 -1.65
N PHE A 400 -12.71 -14.99 -0.70
CA PHE A 400 -11.58 -15.24 0.19
C PHE A 400 -11.34 -16.74 0.25
N ARG A 401 -10.13 -17.18 -0.05
CA ARG A 401 -9.72 -18.59 0.01
C ARG A 401 -8.55 -18.74 0.95
N LEU A 402 -8.71 -19.59 1.96
CA LEU A 402 -7.69 -19.93 2.94
C LEU A 402 -7.18 -21.34 2.66
N PHE A 403 -5.86 -21.51 2.68
CA PHE A 403 -5.21 -22.79 2.39
C PHE A 403 -3.83 -22.86 3.06
N GLN A 404 -3.23 -24.04 3.06
CA GLN A 404 -1.83 -24.21 3.45
C GLN A 404 -0.95 -24.18 2.20
N THR A 405 0.08 -23.34 2.16
CA THR A 405 0.99 -23.27 1.01
C THR A 405 1.80 -24.56 0.82
N PHE A 406 2.28 -24.81 -0.39
CA PHE A 406 3.18 -25.93 -0.66
C PHE A 406 4.57 -25.74 -0.04
N THR A 407 5.36 -26.81 -0.10
CA THR A 407 6.77 -26.77 0.27
C THR A 407 7.52 -25.72 -0.55
N SER A 408 8.35 -24.92 0.11
CA SER A 408 9.09 -23.83 -0.50
C SER A 408 10.56 -23.83 -0.06
N PRO A 409 11.51 -23.48 -0.94
CA PRO A 409 12.89 -23.24 -0.53
C PRO A 409 13.03 -22.03 0.40
N THR A 410 12.07 -21.10 0.38
CA THR A 410 12.01 -19.98 1.32
C THR A 410 11.28 -20.41 2.58
N LYS A 411 11.98 -20.41 3.72
CA LYS A 411 11.46 -20.86 5.01
C LYS A 411 10.15 -20.17 5.42
N ASP A 412 10.04 -18.86 5.20
CA ASP A 412 8.85 -18.07 5.54
C ASP A 412 7.59 -18.55 4.78
N TYR A 413 7.77 -19.14 3.59
CA TYR A 413 6.67 -19.51 2.69
C TYR A 413 6.27 -20.97 2.82
N ASN A 414 7.10 -21.80 3.45
CA ASN A 414 6.99 -23.24 3.43
C ASN A 414 5.87 -23.74 4.36
N GLN A 415 4.79 -24.28 3.79
CA GLN A 415 3.68 -24.86 4.56
C GLN A 415 3.02 -23.87 5.55
N THR A 416 2.97 -22.60 5.14
CA THR A 416 2.41 -21.47 5.88
C THR A 416 0.92 -21.28 5.57
N LEU A 417 0.19 -20.55 6.42
CA LEU A 417 -1.17 -20.12 6.11
C LEU A 417 -1.17 -19.14 4.94
N GLY A 418 -1.78 -19.56 3.83
CA GLY A 418 -2.00 -18.79 2.61
C GLY A 418 -3.43 -18.28 2.51
N LEU A 419 -3.57 -17.12 1.88
CA LEU A 419 -4.80 -16.46 1.49
C LEU A 419 -4.69 -16.09 0.00
N ALA A 420 -5.77 -16.31 -0.74
CA ALA A 420 -6.02 -15.65 -2.01
C ALA A 420 -7.35 -14.91 -1.90
N SER A 421 -7.38 -13.63 -2.25
CA SER A 421 -8.59 -12.83 -2.10
C SER A 421 -8.81 -11.90 -3.29
N LEU A 422 -10.08 -11.80 -3.68
CA LEU A 422 -10.58 -10.78 -4.58
C LEU A 422 -11.66 -10.03 -3.83
N ILE A 423 -11.47 -8.73 -3.63
CA ILE A 423 -12.40 -7.87 -2.90
C ILE A 423 -12.96 -6.87 -3.88
N ARG A 424 -14.29 -6.87 -4.04
CA ARG A 424 -15.01 -5.92 -4.90
C ARG A 424 -15.86 -5.02 -4.03
N ILE A 425 -15.68 -3.72 -4.21
CA ILE A 425 -16.46 -2.65 -3.57
C ILE A 425 -16.87 -1.75 -4.72
N ASN A 426 -17.96 -2.13 -5.39
CA ASN A 426 -18.48 -1.44 -6.55
C ASN A 426 -19.76 -0.70 -6.19
N THR A 427 -20.05 0.36 -6.93
CA THR A 427 -21.26 1.16 -6.72
C THR A 427 -22.09 1.37 -7.99
N ASN A 428 -21.52 1.06 -9.15
CA ASN A 428 -22.15 1.36 -10.43
C ASN A 428 -21.61 0.44 -11.51
N ASP A 429 -22.47 -0.33 -12.15
CA ASP A 429 -22.06 -1.28 -13.19
C ASP A 429 -21.93 -0.60 -14.56
N THR A 430 -22.57 0.58 -14.72
CA THR A 430 -22.53 1.38 -15.95
C THR A 430 -21.99 2.81 -15.72
N PRO A 431 -20.70 2.98 -15.35
CA PRO A 431 -20.11 4.30 -15.08
C PRO A 431 -19.96 5.20 -16.31
N GLU A 432 -20.03 4.66 -17.52
CA GLU A 432 -19.78 5.39 -18.77
C GLU A 432 -20.82 6.49 -19.07
N ASN A 433 -22.02 6.30 -18.54
CA ASN A 433 -23.18 7.19 -18.71
C ASN A 433 -23.33 8.21 -17.57
N LEU A 434 -22.50 8.13 -16.53
CA LEU A 434 -22.59 9.01 -15.39
C LEU A 434 -22.05 10.39 -15.74
N THR A 435 -22.77 11.44 -15.38
CA THR A 435 -22.38 12.83 -15.63
C THR A 435 -22.74 13.72 -14.43
N THR A 436 -22.24 14.95 -14.40
CA THR A 436 -22.60 15.95 -13.37
C THR A 436 -24.10 16.30 -13.37
N ALA A 437 -24.83 16.04 -14.45
CA ALA A 437 -26.26 16.30 -14.57
C ALA A 437 -27.14 15.08 -14.22
N SER A 438 -26.53 13.93 -13.91
CA SER A 438 -27.26 12.71 -13.56
C SER A 438 -28.08 12.93 -12.28
N THR A 439 -29.39 12.66 -12.34
CA THR A 439 -30.32 12.86 -11.22
C THR A 439 -30.13 11.85 -10.08
N ASN A 440 -29.39 10.77 -10.33
CA ASN A 440 -29.13 9.67 -9.41
C ASN A 440 -27.67 9.63 -8.92
N LEU A 441 -26.93 10.74 -8.98
CA LEU A 441 -25.53 10.79 -8.50
C LEU A 441 -25.38 10.23 -7.07
N ASP A 442 -26.25 10.67 -6.16
CA ASP A 442 -26.21 10.25 -4.75
C ASP A 442 -26.72 8.81 -4.54
N SER A 443 -27.21 8.14 -5.59
CA SER A 443 -27.57 6.72 -5.52
C SER A 443 -26.37 5.79 -5.55
N LYS A 444 -25.21 6.26 -6.03
CA LYS A 444 -24.04 5.43 -6.32
C LYS A 444 -22.75 6.17 -5.93
N GLY A 445 -22.40 6.14 -4.66
CA GLY A 445 -21.25 6.90 -4.20
C GLY A 445 -20.91 6.75 -2.73
N ILE A 446 -19.88 7.49 -2.35
CA ILE A 446 -19.41 7.64 -0.98
C ILE A 446 -19.39 9.13 -0.67
N ARG A 447 -19.85 9.50 0.52
CA ARG A 447 -19.72 10.85 1.08
C ARG A 447 -18.99 10.78 2.41
N ILE A 448 -18.05 11.70 2.58
CA ILE A 448 -17.38 11.99 3.84
C ILE A 448 -17.66 13.46 4.17
N SER A 449 -18.41 13.69 5.26
CA SER A 449 -18.82 15.03 5.71
C SER A 449 -18.21 15.34 7.07
N THR A 450 -17.89 16.61 7.32
CA THR A 450 -17.30 17.09 8.58
C THR A 450 -18.20 18.11 9.28
N ALA A 451 -19.05 18.83 8.54
CA ALA A 451 -19.87 19.89 9.08
C ALA A 451 -21.12 19.33 9.78
N ALA A 452 -21.30 19.67 11.05
CA ALA A 452 -22.59 19.53 11.71
C ALA A 452 -23.64 20.45 11.04
N LYS A 453 -24.92 20.09 11.14
CA LYS A 453 -26.02 20.90 10.58
C LYS A 453 -26.10 22.31 11.17
N ASN A 454 -25.70 22.44 12.43
CA ASN A 454 -25.46 23.66 13.18
C ASN A 454 -24.65 23.30 14.45
N ASP A 455 -24.20 24.30 15.20
CA ASP A 455 -23.39 24.10 16.41
C ASP A 455 -24.08 23.20 17.45
N GLN A 456 -25.42 23.28 17.58
CA GLN A 456 -26.18 22.45 18.50
C GLN A 456 -26.30 20.99 18.04
N SER A 457 -26.07 20.72 16.75
CA SER A 457 -26.16 19.39 16.14
C SER A 457 -24.85 18.60 16.21
N ASP A 458 -23.76 19.20 16.70
CA ASP A 458 -22.50 18.50 16.93
C ASP A 458 -22.50 17.69 18.25
N GLY A 459 -23.63 17.57 18.92
CA GLY A 459 -23.76 16.81 20.17
C GLY A 459 -23.17 17.54 21.39
N THR A 460 -23.55 17.09 22.58
CA THR A 460 -23.26 17.77 23.85
C THR A 460 -21.98 17.28 24.54
N ALA A 461 -21.33 16.25 24.00
CA ALA A 461 -20.11 15.65 24.52
C ALA A 461 -19.03 15.59 23.44
N SER A 462 -17.77 15.43 23.85
CA SER A 462 -16.69 15.27 22.88
C SER A 462 -16.85 14.01 22.04
N THR A 463 -17.45 12.95 22.58
CA THR A 463 -17.92 11.79 21.81
C THR A 463 -19.07 11.11 22.54
N PRO A 464 -20.05 10.50 21.83
CA PRO A 464 -21.08 9.68 22.45
C PRO A 464 -20.53 8.55 23.35
N ALA A 465 -19.28 8.13 23.14
CA ALA A 465 -18.60 7.13 23.96
C ALA A 465 -18.46 7.53 25.44
N LEU A 466 -18.35 8.84 25.76
CA LEU A 466 -18.08 9.29 27.12
C LEU A 466 -19.30 9.23 28.04
N ASN A 467 -20.48 9.54 27.51
CA ASN A 467 -21.66 9.77 28.33
C ASN A 467 -22.98 9.31 27.69
N SER A 468 -22.91 8.51 26.62
CA SER A 468 -24.10 8.10 25.84
C SER A 468 -24.91 9.30 25.32
N SER A 469 -24.26 10.43 25.00
CA SER A 469 -24.94 11.57 24.38
C SER A 469 -25.52 11.19 23.01
N ALA A 470 -26.50 11.98 22.56
CA ALA A 470 -27.03 11.87 21.21
C ALA A 470 -25.93 11.94 20.14
N ALA A 471 -26.03 11.10 19.11
CA ALA A 471 -25.16 11.17 17.96
C ALA A 471 -25.34 12.50 17.19
N PRO A 472 -24.28 13.01 16.57
CA PRO A 472 -24.31 14.26 15.81
C PRO A 472 -25.19 14.16 14.56
N THR A 473 -25.70 15.31 14.10
CA THR A 473 -26.41 15.46 12.84
C THR A 473 -25.60 16.34 11.90
N PHE A 474 -25.29 15.82 10.72
CA PHE A 474 -24.44 16.48 9.73
C PHE A 474 -25.27 17.34 8.78
N HIS A 475 -24.60 18.31 8.15
CA HIS A 475 -25.20 19.10 7.10
C HIS A 475 -25.68 18.18 5.96
N ASP A 476 -26.72 18.56 5.21
CA ASP A 476 -27.29 17.65 4.21
C ASP A 476 -26.47 17.62 2.90
N LEU A 477 -25.67 18.67 2.64
CA LEU A 477 -24.94 18.88 1.39
C LEU A 477 -23.42 18.90 1.50
N GLU A 478 -22.84 19.12 2.69
CA GLU A 478 -21.39 19.40 2.79
C GLU A 478 -20.53 18.15 2.68
N GLY A 479 -19.37 18.25 2.06
CA GLY A 479 -18.32 17.26 2.21
C GLY A 479 -17.71 16.82 0.90
N MET A 480 -16.91 15.77 1.01
CA MET A 480 -16.28 15.12 -0.12
C MET A 480 -17.17 13.98 -0.62
N TYR A 481 -17.56 14.08 -1.88
CA TYR A 481 -18.33 13.08 -2.61
C TYR A 481 -17.39 12.35 -3.56
N ILE A 482 -17.48 11.03 -3.57
CA ILE A 482 -16.77 10.14 -4.48
C ILE A 482 -17.88 9.38 -5.20
N TYR A 483 -18.22 9.79 -6.42
CA TYR A 483 -19.26 9.14 -7.19
C TYR A 483 -18.74 7.95 -7.97
N SER A 484 -19.57 6.92 -8.07
CA SER A 484 -19.28 5.69 -8.82
C SER A 484 -17.90 5.06 -8.51
N PRO A 485 -17.44 4.98 -7.25
CA PRO A 485 -16.26 4.22 -6.92
C PRO A 485 -16.49 2.74 -7.21
N ASN A 486 -15.64 2.18 -8.07
CA ASN A 486 -15.53 0.77 -8.38
C ASN A 486 -14.12 0.29 -8.06
N ILE A 487 -13.98 -0.36 -6.90
CA ILE A 487 -12.71 -0.77 -6.31
C ILE A 487 -12.66 -2.31 -6.34
N ASN A 488 -11.77 -2.86 -7.16
CA ASN A 488 -11.60 -4.30 -7.33
C ASN A 488 -10.16 -4.65 -7.00
N LEU A 489 -9.93 -5.24 -5.82
CA LEU A 489 -8.60 -5.52 -5.29
C LEU A 489 -8.32 -7.02 -5.30
N VAL A 490 -7.26 -7.40 -6.00
CA VAL A 490 -6.71 -8.76 -5.99
C VAL A 490 -5.55 -8.79 -5.01
N LEU A 491 -5.73 -9.49 -3.89
CA LEU A 491 -4.70 -9.71 -2.87
C LEU A 491 -4.18 -11.15 -2.98
N GLY A 492 -3.18 -11.31 -3.85
CA GLY A 492 -2.59 -12.62 -4.16
C GLY A 492 -3.54 -13.54 -4.94
N THR A 493 -2.98 -14.65 -5.40
CA THR A 493 -3.71 -15.74 -6.05
C THR A 493 -3.29 -17.07 -5.41
N MET A 494 -3.93 -18.18 -5.78
CA MET A 494 -3.47 -19.47 -5.28
C MET A 494 -2.09 -19.88 -5.84
N ASP A 495 -1.65 -19.32 -6.98
CA ASP A 495 -0.28 -19.51 -7.50
C ASP A 495 0.73 -18.51 -6.89
N GLN A 496 0.26 -17.35 -6.40
CA GLN A 496 1.04 -16.32 -5.68
C GLN A 496 0.33 -15.90 -4.39
N PRO A 497 0.41 -16.71 -3.32
CA PRO A 497 -0.39 -16.48 -2.13
C PRO A 497 0.03 -15.22 -1.37
N PHE A 498 -0.94 -14.58 -0.72
CA PHE A 498 -0.70 -13.78 0.47
C PHE A 498 -0.50 -14.72 1.66
N ILE A 499 0.53 -14.52 2.47
CA ILE A 499 0.88 -15.39 3.58
C ILE A 499 0.90 -14.63 4.91
N VAL A 500 0.54 -15.35 5.96
CA VAL A 500 0.75 -14.93 7.35
C VAL A 500 1.84 -15.82 7.94
N ALA A 501 3.07 -15.31 7.99
CA ALA A 501 4.24 -16.04 8.48
C ALA A 501 4.76 -15.42 9.80
N SER A 502 5.72 -16.09 10.42
CA SER A 502 6.46 -15.56 11.56
C SER A 502 7.92 -15.98 11.50
N ASP A 503 8.82 -15.07 11.86
CA ASP A 503 10.24 -15.35 12.06
C ASP A 503 10.60 -15.64 13.53
N GLY A 504 9.58 -15.89 14.37
CA GLY A 504 9.70 -16.13 15.80
C GLY A 504 9.19 -14.95 16.63
N ASN A 505 9.76 -13.76 16.43
CA ASN A 505 9.41 -12.57 17.20
C ASN A 505 8.51 -11.59 16.43
N ASN A 506 8.32 -11.79 15.13
CA ASN A 506 7.52 -10.88 14.31
C ASN A 506 6.47 -11.65 13.52
N ILE A 507 5.34 -10.97 13.28
CA ILE A 507 4.35 -11.40 12.29
C ILE A 507 4.75 -10.77 10.95
N ILE A 508 4.71 -11.59 9.91
CA ILE A 508 4.97 -11.20 8.53
C ILE A 508 3.67 -11.37 7.75
N LEU A 509 3.22 -10.30 7.13
CA LEU A 509 2.13 -10.26 6.17
C LEU A 509 2.73 -10.02 4.79
N GLU A 510 2.63 -10.99 3.89
CA GLU A 510 3.39 -10.93 2.65
C GLU A 510 2.63 -11.49 1.45
N VAL A 511 2.48 -10.69 0.38
CA VAL A 511 2.20 -11.27 -0.94
C VAL A 511 3.51 -11.85 -1.43
N THR A 512 3.58 -13.17 -1.55
CA THR A 512 4.83 -13.88 -1.87
C THR A 512 5.44 -13.37 -3.17
N ARG A 513 6.78 -13.35 -3.20
CA ARG A 513 7.51 -13.02 -4.42
C ARG A 513 7.20 -14.05 -5.51
N ILE A 514 6.94 -13.57 -6.73
CA ILE A 514 6.79 -14.43 -7.90
C ILE A 514 8.10 -15.19 -8.14
N PRO A 515 8.11 -16.53 -8.11
CA PRO A 515 9.30 -17.32 -8.39
C PRO A 515 9.69 -17.21 -9.86
N ASN A 516 10.99 -17.37 -10.17
CA ASN A 516 11.48 -17.40 -11.54
C ASN A 516 11.16 -18.75 -12.21
N VAL A 517 9.86 -19.01 -12.40
CA VAL A 517 9.29 -20.24 -12.96
C VAL A 517 8.30 -19.82 -14.06
N PRO A 518 8.57 -20.11 -15.34
CA PRO A 518 7.70 -19.76 -16.48
C PRO A 518 6.24 -20.06 -16.30
N GLU A 519 5.96 -21.25 -15.80
CA GLU A 519 4.64 -21.76 -15.55
C GLU A 519 3.83 -20.93 -14.56
N ILE A 520 4.49 -20.22 -13.64
CA ILE A 520 3.86 -19.40 -12.60
C ILE A 520 3.73 -17.96 -13.07
N TYR A 521 4.80 -17.36 -13.58
CA TYR A 521 4.71 -15.96 -14.03
C TYR A 521 3.76 -15.81 -15.22
N ASN A 522 3.64 -16.82 -16.10
CA ASN A 522 2.68 -16.84 -17.20
C ASN A 522 1.22 -16.84 -16.73
N LYS A 523 0.92 -17.37 -15.53
CA LYS A 523 -0.43 -17.27 -14.95
C LYS A 523 -0.73 -15.89 -14.37
N ILE A 524 0.31 -15.17 -13.93
CA ILE A 524 0.16 -13.93 -13.18
C ILE A 524 0.18 -12.71 -14.10
N TYR A 525 1.16 -12.63 -15.00
CA TYR A 525 1.34 -11.45 -15.86
C TYR A 525 0.31 -11.41 -17.00
N GLN A 526 -0.10 -10.19 -17.32
CA GLN A 526 -0.97 -9.87 -18.44
C GLN A 526 -0.15 -9.24 -19.57
N ASN A 527 -0.48 -9.57 -20.82
CA ASN A 527 0.05 -8.86 -21.97
C ASN A 527 -0.72 -7.54 -22.19
N TYR A 528 -0.02 -6.41 -22.17
CA TYR A 528 -0.55 -5.07 -22.48
C TYR A 528 -0.25 -4.59 -23.92
N GLY A 529 0.36 -5.46 -24.76
CA GLY A 529 0.68 -5.16 -26.15
C GLY A 529 -0.52 -5.14 -27.10
N PRO A 530 -0.30 -4.89 -28.41
CA PRO A 530 -1.36 -4.75 -29.42
C PRO A 530 -2.24 -6.00 -29.60
N THR A 531 -1.76 -7.16 -29.13
CA THR A 531 -2.56 -8.37 -28.90
C THR A 531 -2.66 -8.63 -27.40
N LEU A 532 -3.58 -7.95 -26.73
CA LEU A 532 -3.89 -8.23 -25.31
C LEU A 532 -4.18 -9.73 -25.15
N GLY A 533 -3.46 -10.38 -24.23
CA GLY A 533 -3.56 -11.83 -24.00
C GLY A 533 -2.92 -12.72 -25.09
N THR A 534 -1.59 -12.64 -25.30
CA THR A 534 -0.89 -13.73 -26.00
C THR A 534 -1.20 -15.05 -25.30
N THR A 535 -1.31 -16.15 -26.04
CA THR A 535 -1.67 -17.48 -25.50
C THR A 535 -0.80 -17.95 -24.32
N SER A 536 0.39 -17.37 -24.14
CA SER A 536 1.28 -17.64 -23.01
C SER A 536 0.93 -16.90 -21.71
N LEU A 537 0.42 -15.67 -21.76
CA LEU A 537 0.16 -14.82 -20.59
C LEU A 537 -1.32 -14.81 -20.25
N LYS A 538 -1.68 -15.42 -19.12
CA LYS A 538 -3.07 -15.66 -18.67
C LYS A 538 -3.56 -14.68 -17.61
N GLY A 539 -2.71 -13.75 -17.17
CA GLY A 539 -3.13 -12.71 -16.23
C GLY A 539 -4.20 -11.81 -16.81
N SER A 540 -5.07 -11.29 -15.94
CA SER A 540 -6.14 -10.37 -16.35
C SER A 540 -6.46 -9.35 -15.25
N THR A 541 -6.89 -8.17 -15.66
CA THR A 541 -7.40 -7.13 -14.77
C THR A 541 -8.85 -7.38 -14.38
N CYS A 542 -9.11 -7.28 -13.08
CA CYS A 542 -10.46 -7.20 -12.55
C CYS A 542 -10.94 -5.75 -12.55
N ASN A 543 -11.97 -5.46 -13.33
CA ASN A 543 -12.67 -4.19 -13.29
C ASN A 543 -14.20 -4.41 -13.21
N VAL A 544 -14.98 -3.34 -13.34
CA VAL A 544 -16.45 -3.41 -13.24
C VAL A 544 -17.09 -4.26 -14.35
N TYR A 545 -16.54 -4.23 -15.56
CA TYR A 545 -17.10 -4.94 -16.72
C TYR A 545 -16.63 -6.39 -16.83
N GLN A 546 -15.45 -6.72 -16.29
CA GLN A 546 -14.87 -8.06 -16.41
C GLN A 546 -13.85 -8.34 -15.30
N CYS A 547 -13.92 -9.55 -14.72
CA CYS A 547 -13.02 -9.99 -13.66
C CYS A 547 -12.48 -11.42 -13.86
N GLY A 548 -11.74 -11.65 -14.95
CA GLY A 548 -11.28 -12.98 -15.34
C GLY A 548 -12.21 -13.67 -16.32
N GLU A 549 -12.12 -15.01 -16.40
CA GLU A 549 -12.90 -15.81 -17.36
C GLU A 549 -14.35 -15.97 -16.92
N ALA A 550 -15.29 -15.66 -17.81
CA ALA A 550 -16.72 -15.70 -17.49
C ALA A 550 -17.20 -17.14 -17.18
N ILE A 551 -18.11 -17.24 -16.22
CA ILE A 551 -18.59 -18.49 -15.62
C ILE A 551 -20.05 -18.74 -16.04
N LYS A 552 -20.37 -19.99 -16.36
CA LYS A 552 -21.74 -20.45 -16.61
C LYS A 552 -22.44 -20.79 -15.29
N ASN A 553 -23.76 -20.65 -15.21
CA ASN A 553 -24.49 -21.04 -14.01
C ASN A 553 -24.52 -22.57 -13.88
N VAL A 554 -24.71 -23.26 -15.01
CA VAL A 554 -24.56 -24.70 -15.14
C VAL A 554 -23.76 -25.04 -16.40
N SER A 555 -23.08 -26.17 -16.41
CA SER A 555 -22.23 -26.61 -17.54
C SER A 555 -22.94 -26.61 -18.90
N THR A 556 -24.26 -26.81 -18.93
CA THR A 556 -25.11 -26.84 -20.13
C THR A 556 -25.52 -25.48 -20.68
N ASP A 557 -25.27 -24.37 -19.96
CA ASP A 557 -25.68 -23.05 -20.44
C ASP A 557 -25.03 -22.70 -21.78
N ALA A 558 -25.80 -22.09 -22.69
CA ALA A 558 -25.29 -21.67 -23.99
C ALA A 558 -24.23 -20.55 -23.89
N SER A 559 -24.30 -19.73 -22.84
CA SER A 559 -23.42 -18.59 -22.61
C SER A 559 -23.08 -18.45 -21.13
N ALA A 560 -21.91 -17.91 -20.82
CA ALA A 560 -21.56 -17.53 -19.46
C ALA A 560 -22.46 -16.39 -18.97
N LEU A 561 -22.98 -16.51 -17.76
CA LEU A 561 -23.88 -15.53 -17.13
C LEU A 561 -23.17 -14.66 -16.09
N TYR A 562 -22.09 -15.16 -15.51
CA TYR A 562 -21.37 -14.53 -14.42
C TYR A 562 -19.94 -14.14 -14.81
N GLN A 563 -19.43 -13.08 -14.20
CA GLN A 563 -18.03 -12.71 -14.29
C GLN A 563 -17.16 -13.76 -13.59
N GLY A 564 -15.90 -13.82 -14.03
CA GLY A 564 -14.89 -14.67 -13.41
C GLY A 564 -14.46 -14.21 -12.03
N ARG A 565 -13.47 -14.93 -11.52
CA ARG A 565 -12.77 -14.65 -10.25
C ARG A 565 -11.29 -14.99 -10.28
N THR A 566 -10.74 -15.17 -11.48
CA THR A 566 -9.35 -15.60 -11.73
C THR A 566 -8.42 -14.44 -12.10
N ALA A 567 -8.89 -13.20 -11.94
CA ALA A 567 -8.10 -12.02 -12.18
C ALA A 567 -6.87 -11.94 -11.26
N THR A 568 -5.79 -11.37 -11.80
CA THR A 568 -4.50 -11.25 -11.12
C THR A 568 -4.10 -9.80 -10.87
N HIS A 569 -4.76 -8.85 -11.55
CA HIS A 569 -4.53 -7.43 -11.40
C HIS A 569 -5.78 -6.72 -10.87
N SER A 570 -5.56 -5.70 -10.05
CA SER A 570 -6.59 -4.87 -9.43
C SER A 570 -6.95 -3.67 -10.30
N SER A 571 -8.12 -3.09 -10.05
CA SER A 571 -8.55 -1.79 -10.60
C SER A 571 -9.16 -0.90 -9.53
N ILE A 572 -9.02 0.41 -9.71
CA ILE A 572 -9.76 1.45 -8.98
C ILE A 572 -10.26 2.44 -10.03
N ALA A 573 -11.58 2.56 -10.16
CA ALA A 573 -12.22 3.53 -11.03
C ALA A 573 -13.16 4.41 -10.21
N ILE A 574 -13.17 5.71 -10.48
CA ILE A 574 -14.02 6.68 -9.80
C ILE A 574 -14.64 7.58 -10.85
N GLY A 575 -15.96 7.75 -10.78
CA GLY A 575 -16.69 8.71 -11.57
C GLY A 575 -17.05 8.23 -12.98
N SER A 576 -17.05 9.16 -13.93
CA SER A 576 -17.31 8.92 -15.36
C SER A 576 -16.15 8.17 -15.98
N THR A 577 -16.25 6.84 -16.07
CA THR A 577 -15.20 5.98 -16.63
C THR A 577 -15.78 5.06 -17.70
N GLU A 578 -15.00 4.76 -18.72
CA GLU A 578 -15.43 3.90 -19.82
C GLU A 578 -14.38 2.84 -20.15
N ARG A 579 -14.84 1.72 -20.71
CA ARG A 579 -13.95 0.68 -21.23
C ARG A 579 -13.36 1.12 -22.57
N ILE A 580 -12.04 0.99 -22.71
CA ILE A 580 -11.35 1.24 -23.98
C ILE A 580 -11.78 0.15 -24.99
N PRO A 581 -12.35 0.51 -26.16
CA PRO A 581 -12.84 -0.46 -27.13
C PRO A 581 -11.79 -1.50 -27.52
N GLY A 582 -12.20 -2.77 -27.60
CA GLY A 582 -11.33 -3.89 -27.97
C GLY A 582 -10.33 -4.31 -26.89
N THR A 583 -10.40 -3.73 -25.68
CA THR A 583 -9.50 -4.07 -24.57
C THR A 583 -10.27 -4.42 -23.30
N ASN A 584 -9.59 -4.90 -22.26
CA ASN A 584 -10.15 -4.97 -20.90
C ASN A 584 -9.57 -3.88 -19.98
N LEU A 585 -9.31 -2.69 -20.54
CA LEU A 585 -8.78 -1.55 -19.80
C LEU A 585 -9.82 -0.45 -19.68
N LEU A 586 -9.78 0.25 -18.56
CA LEU A 586 -10.59 1.44 -18.30
C LEU A 586 -9.84 2.72 -18.61
N ARG A 587 -10.59 3.78 -18.94
CA ARG A 587 -10.09 5.16 -18.92
C ARG A 587 -11.11 6.09 -18.28
N ALA A 588 -10.60 7.15 -17.65
CA ALA A 588 -11.42 8.26 -17.19
C ALA A 588 -11.92 9.08 -18.40
N LYS A 589 -13.20 9.45 -18.42
CA LYS A 589 -13.74 10.32 -19.45
C LYS A 589 -13.19 11.73 -19.27
N GLN A 590 -12.99 12.43 -20.37
CA GLN A 590 -12.44 13.80 -20.40
C GLN A 590 -13.50 14.84 -20.80
N ASP A 591 -14.77 14.43 -20.84
CA ASP A 591 -15.88 15.29 -21.22
C ASP A 591 -16.12 16.39 -20.18
N ASN A 592 -16.60 17.56 -20.62
CA ASN A 592 -16.88 18.70 -19.73
C ASN A 592 -17.89 18.39 -18.61
N ASN A 593 -18.75 17.38 -18.79
CA ASN A 593 -19.75 16.94 -17.82
C ASN A 593 -19.32 15.69 -17.03
N SER A 594 -18.04 15.30 -17.08
CA SER A 594 -17.52 14.17 -16.30
C SER A 594 -17.65 14.46 -14.80
N THR A 595 -18.02 13.44 -14.03
CA THR A 595 -18.15 13.48 -12.57
C THR A 595 -17.16 12.52 -11.93
N GLY A 596 -16.96 12.62 -10.61
CA GLY A 596 -16.10 11.72 -9.85
C GLY A 596 -15.91 12.23 -8.44
N ILE A 597 -14.74 12.80 -8.14
CA ILE A 597 -14.45 13.42 -6.84
C ILE A 597 -14.98 14.85 -6.85
N MET A 598 -15.88 15.17 -5.92
CA MET A 598 -16.47 16.50 -5.77
C MET A 598 -16.43 16.96 -4.32
N PHE A 599 -16.12 18.24 -4.12
CA PHE A 599 -16.31 18.89 -2.82
C PHE A 599 -17.53 19.78 -2.92
N LYS A 600 -18.45 19.63 -1.97
CA LYS A 600 -19.62 20.49 -1.82
C LYS A 600 -19.50 21.26 -0.52
N ASN A 601 -19.75 22.57 -0.54
CA ASN A 601 -19.86 23.36 0.68
C ASN A 601 -21.28 23.24 1.29
N ALA A 602 -21.53 23.94 2.40
CA ALA A 602 -22.84 23.96 3.04
C ALA A 602 -23.95 24.60 2.17
N ASN A 603 -23.61 25.45 1.19
CA ASN A 603 -24.60 26.03 0.26
C ASN A 603 -24.89 25.09 -0.93
N GLY A 604 -24.16 23.99 -1.06
CA GLY A 604 -24.23 23.08 -2.21
C GLY A 604 -23.36 23.49 -3.39
N ASP A 605 -22.52 24.52 -3.28
CA ASP A 605 -21.59 24.91 -4.33
C ASP A 605 -20.57 23.80 -4.55
N ILE A 606 -20.36 23.43 -5.82
CA ILE A 606 -19.58 22.25 -6.21
C ILE A 606 -18.21 22.65 -6.75
N LYS A 607 -17.16 22.03 -6.22
CA LYS A 607 -15.85 21.93 -6.88
C LYS A 607 -15.63 20.50 -7.38
N ASN A 608 -15.63 20.33 -8.70
CA ASN A 608 -15.42 19.04 -9.35
C ASN A 608 -13.94 18.83 -9.68
N TYR A 609 -13.38 17.70 -9.24
CA TYR A 609 -12.00 17.27 -9.51
C TYR A 609 -11.93 16.16 -10.57
N GLY A 610 -13.09 15.75 -11.12
CA GLY A 610 -13.19 14.80 -12.22
C GLY A 610 -13.12 13.34 -11.80
N SER A 611 -13.06 12.47 -12.81
CA SER A 611 -12.93 11.02 -12.70
C SER A 611 -11.47 10.57 -12.66
N ALA A 612 -11.23 9.39 -12.09
CA ALA A 612 -9.91 8.78 -12.03
C ALA A 612 -9.99 7.28 -12.35
N VAL A 613 -8.96 6.75 -13.00
CA VAL A 613 -8.80 5.32 -13.24
C VAL A 613 -7.36 4.93 -12.93
N ILE A 614 -7.22 3.89 -12.11
CA ILE A 614 -5.99 3.13 -11.92
C ILE A 614 -6.35 1.69 -12.30
N ASP A 615 -5.76 1.18 -13.36
CA ASP A 615 -6.12 -0.12 -13.91
C ASP A 615 -4.88 -0.98 -14.13
N GLY A 616 -5.00 -2.29 -13.93
CA GLY A 616 -3.89 -3.22 -14.10
C GLY A 616 -2.85 -3.19 -12.97
N VAL A 617 -3.27 -2.98 -11.73
CA VAL A 617 -2.35 -2.96 -10.58
C VAL A 617 -2.02 -4.40 -10.14
N LEU A 618 -0.75 -4.80 -10.30
CA LEU A 618 -0.23 -6.08 -9.81
C LEU A 618 0.68 -5.88 -8.61
N ILE A 619 0.43 -6.64 -7.54
CA ILE A 619 1.35 -6.75 -6.41
C ILE A 619 2.36 -7.86 -6.73
N GLN A 620 3.52 -7.50 -7.28
CA GLN A 620 4.58 -8.47 -7.57
C GLN A 620 5.21 -9.05 -6.29
N HIS A 621 5.35 -8.21 -5.27
CA HIS A 621 5.87 -8.56 -3.95
C HIS A 621 5.51 -7.43 -2.99
N LEU A 622 4.92 -7.76 -1.84
CA LEU A 622 4.67 -6.82 -0.75
C LEU A 622 4.95 -7.56 0.54
N LYS A 623 5.85 -7.04 1.38
CA LYS A 623 6.16 -7.63 2.69
C LYS A 623 6.02 -6.56 3.76
N ILE A 624 5.09 -6.78 4.69
CA ILE A 624 4.92 -6.00 5.91
C ILE A 624 5.35 -6.88 7.07
N LYS A 625 6.22 -6.37 7.93
CA LYS A 625 6.77 -7.10 9.07
C LYS A 625 6.66 -6.25 10.31
N THR A 626 6.15 -6.83 11.40
CA THR A 626 6.17 -6.15 12.70
C THR A 626 7.63 -5.99 13.18
N THR A 627 7.91 -4.94 13.93
CA THR A 627 9.23 -4.75 14.56
C THR A 627 9.07 -4.86 16.07
N GLY A 628 9.04 -6.09 16.59
CA GLY A 628 9.01 -6.39 18.02
C GLY A 628 7.62 -6.69 18.61
N LEU A 629 7.17 -7.95 18.48
CA LEU A 629 6.19 -8.53 19.40
C LEU A 629 6.87 -9.19 20.60
#